data_AF-A0A170VJD5-F1
#
_entry.id   AF-A0A170VJD5-F1
#
_cell.length_a   1.000
_cell.length_b   1.000
_cell.length_c   1.000
_cell.angle_alpha   90.00
_cell.angle_beta   90.00
_cell.angle_gamma   90.00
#
_symmetry.space_group_name_H-M   'P 1'
#
loop_
_entity.id
_entity.type
_entity.pdbx_description
1 polymer ?
#
loop_
_entity_poly.entity_id
_entity_poly.type
_entity_poly.pdbx_seq_one_letter_code
_entity_poly.pdbx_strand_id
1 'polypeptide(L)'
;QDWDGMTIGRTEGYIGVLIDDLTTLGTSEPYRMFTSRAEFRLSLRPDNADLRLTPKGYHVGCVSSERYVKTKNIKQSMEDALELCNSISYPVCTWRQILKMSPSPNTEQKNGNRYAFS
;
A
#
# COMPACT_ATOMS: atom_id res chain seq x y z
N GLN A 1 6.73 25.22 -28.54
CA GLN A 1 7.53 24.16 -27.91
C GLN A 1 6.56 23.36 -27.08
N ASP A 2 6.07 22.25 -27.62
CA ASP A 2 5.23 21.33 -26.85
C ASP A 2 6.14 20.61 -25.87
N TRP A 3 6.16 21.12 -24.64
CA TRP A 3 6.82 20.46 -23.53
C TRP A 3 5.94 19.29 -23.15
N ASP A 4 6.27 18.09 -23.63
CA ASP A 4 5.59 16.86 -23.19
C ASP A 4 6.04 16.57 -21.75
N GLY A 5 5.51 17.37 -20.83
CA GLY A 5 5.91 17.43 -19.43
C GLY A 5 5.31 16.29 -18.62
N MET A 6 5.99 15.94 -17.52
CA MET A 6 5.45 14.98 -16.57
C MET A 6 4.15 15.52 -15.95
N THR A 7 3.03 14.84 -16.20
CA THR A 7 1.77 15.12 -15.51
C THR A 7 1.62 14.21 -14.30
N ILE A 8 1.30 14.80 -13.15
CA ILE A 8 0.99 14.09 -11.91
C ILE A 8 -0.48 14.34 -11.58
N GLY A 9 -1.30 13.29 -11.57
CA GLY A 9 -2.72 13.40 -11.26
C GLY A 9 -3.00 13.59 -9.76
N ARG A 10 -4.22 14.03 -9.44
CA ARG A 10 -4.71 14.17 -8.05
C ARG A 10 -4.63 12.87 -7.24
N THR A 11 -4.72 11.72 -7.92
CA THR A 11 -4.67 10.38 -7.31
C THR A 11 -3.24 9.87 -7.09
N GLU A 12 -2.24 10.58 -7.62
CA GLU A 12 -0.86 10.09 -7.69
C GLU A 12 0.07 10.83 -6.75
N GLY A 13 -0.24 12.07 -6.36
CA GLY A 13 0.56 12.85 -5.44
C GLY A 13 -0.11 14.14 -5.00
N TYR A 14 0.28 14.63 -3.82
CA TYR A 14 -0.19 15.93 -3.31
C TYR A 14 0.19 17.10 -4.22
N ILE A 15 1.27 16.98 -5.01
CA ILE A 15 1.60 18.00 -6.02
C ILE A 15 0.53 18.10 -7.12
N GLY A 16 -0.06 16.98 -7.52
CA GLY A 16 -1.19 16.97 -8.47
C GLY A 16 -2.44 17.59 -7.86
N VAL A 17 -2.74 17.30 -6.59
CA VAL A 17 -3.84 17.94 -5.84
C VAL A 17 -3.63 19.45 -5.73
N LEU A 18 -2.42 19.90 -5.38
CA LEU A 18 -2.04 21.30 -5.28
C LEU A 18 -2.24 22.03 -6.61
N ILE A 19 -1.68 21.49 -7.70
CA ILE A 19 -1.74 22.14 -9.01
C ILE A 19 -3.20 22.23 -9.46
N ASP A 20 -3.94 21.12 -9.38
CA ASP A 20 -5.33 21.06 -9.81
C ASP A 20 -6.24 22.00 -9.00
N ASP A 21 -6.07 22.07 -7.67
CA ASP A 21 -6.80 23.01 -6.81
C ASP A 21 -6.51 24.46 -7.23
N LEU A 22 -5.25 24.81 -7.47
CA LEU A 22 -4.85 26.17 -7.89
C LEU A 22 -5.38 26.54 -9.28
N THR A 23 -5.39 25.60 -10.22
CA THR A 23 -5.87 25.86 -11.59
C THR A 23 -7.39 25.90 -11.69
N THR A 24 -8.09 25.13 -10.86
CA THR A 24 -9.55 24.97 -10.95
C THR A 24 -10.30 25.96 -10.06
N LEU A 25 -9.83 26.16 -8.84
CA LEU A 25 -10.51 26.99 -7.84
C LEU A 25 -9.88 28.38 -7.71
N GLY A 26 -8.63 28.54 -8.14
CA GLY A 26 -7.83 29.72 -7.81
C GLY A 26 -7.53 29.80 -6.31
N THR A 27 -6.91 30.90 -5.88
CA THR A 27 -6.69 31.13 -4.45
C THR A 27 -6.73 32.62 -4.14
N SER A 28 -7.67 33.04 -3.29
CA SER A 28 -7.77 34.41 -2.77
C SER A 28 -6.95 34.62 -1.49
N GLU A 29 -6.64 33.53 -0.79
CA GLU A 29 -5.81 33.47 0.41
C GLU A 29 -4.66 32.46 0.21
N PRO A 30 -3.61 32.42 1.05
CA PRO A 30 -2.52 31.47 0.89
C PRO A 30 -3.00 30.00 0.95
N TYR A 31 -2.70 29.21 -0.09
CA TYR A 31 -3.09 27.81 -0.14
C TYR A 31 -2.44 26.97 0.97
N ARG A 32 -3.21 26.06 1.59
CA ARG A 32 -2.76 25.19 2.68
C ARG A 32 -3.02 23.71 2.37
N MET A 33 -1.98 23.03 1.89
CA MET A 33 -1.96 21.61 1.54
C MET A 33 -2.61 20.67 2.57
N PHE A 34 -2.36 20.87 3.86
CA PHE A 34 -2.79 19.94 4.91
C PHE A 34 -4.25 20.11 5.35
N THR A 35 -4.88 21.22 4.96
CA THR A 35 -6.32 21.47 5.12
C THR A 35 -7.10 21.09 3.86
N SER A 36 -6.43 20.93 2.72
CA SER A 36 -7.04 20.50 1.46
C SER A 36 -7.55 19.06 1.56
N ARG A 37 -8.76 18.81 1.03
CA ARG A 37 -9.40 17.49 1.01
C ARG A 37 -8.85 16.65 -0.14
N ALA A 38 -7.65 16.11 0.02
CA ALA A 38 -7.21 15.02 -0.84
C ALA A 38 -8.05 13.78 -0.52
N GLU A 39 -8.93 13.39 -1.45
CA GLU A 39 -9.80 12.21 -1.32
C GLU A 39 -8.99 10.93 -1.10
N PHE A 40 -7.75 10.91 -1.58
CA PHE A 40 -6.83 9.78 -1.54
C PHE A 40 -5.78 9.87 -0.42
N ARG A 41 -6.07 10.57 0.70
CA ARG A 41 -5.10 10.80 1.80
C ARG A 41 -4.45 9.53 2.36
N LEU A 42 -5.16 8.40 2.37
CA LEU A 42 -4.62 7.13 2.87
C LEU A 42 -3.62 6.47 1.91
N SER A 43 -3.77 6.69 0.61
CA SER A 43 -2.85 6.15 -0.41
C SER A 43 -1.75 7.15 -0.77
N LEU A 44 -1.98 8.45 -0.61
CA LEU A 44 -1.00 9.52 -0.86
C LEU A 44 -0.06 9.76 0.33
N ARG A 45 0.56 8.71 0.87
CA ARG A 45 1.41 8.88 2.05
C ARG A 45 2.84 9.24 1.71
N PRO A 46 3.56 9.98 2.58
CA PRO A 46 4.97 10.27 2.36
C PRO A 46 5.82 9.01 2.21
N ASP A 47 5.54 7.96 2.98
CA ASP A 47 6.28 6.70 2.98
C ASP A 47 6.21 5.92 1.66
N ASN A 48 5.12 6.07 0.89
CA ASN A 48 4.94 5.38 -0.39
C ASN A 48 5.13 6.30 -1.60
N ALA A 49 5.61 7.54 -1.40
CA ALA A 49 5.82 8.51 -2.47
C ALA A 49 6.84 8.03 -3.51
N ASP A 50 7.90 7.36 -3.06
CA ASP A 50 8.91 6.81 -3.96
C ASP A 50 8.30 5.76 -4.89
N LEU A 51 7.48 4.84 -4.35
CA LEU A 51 6.81 3.81 -5.16
C LEU A 51 5.88 4.40 -6.22
N ARG A 52 5.26 5.56 -5.94
CA ARG A 52 4.35 6.24 -6.87
C ARG A 52 5.07 7.10 -7.91
N LEU A 53 6.06 7.89 -7.50
CA LEU A 53 6.57 8.99 -8.32
C LEU A 53 8.00 8.79 -8.83
N THR A 54 8.83 7.99 -8.16
CA THR A 54 10.22 7.75 -8.62
C THR A 54 10.28 7.15 -10.03
N PRO A 55 9.43 6.17 -10.42
CA PRO A 55 9.45 5.66 -11.79
C PRO A 55 9.16 6.75 -12.83
N LYS A 56 8.13 7.58 -12.60
CA LYS A 56 7.79 8.70 -13.49
C LYS A 56 8.91 9.72 -13.57
N GLY A 57 9.47 10.09 -12.43
CA GLY A 57 10.59 11.03 -12.33
C GLY A 57 11.84 10.53 -13.06
N TYR A 58 12.09 9.23 -13.06
CA TYR A 58 13.19 8.63 -13.82
C TYR A 58 12.97 8.74 -15.33
N HIS A 59 11.75 8.44 -15.82
CA HIS A 59 11.42 8.52 -17.24
C HIS A 59 11.57 9.94 -17.83
N VAL A 60 11.35 10.97 -17.01
CA VAL A 60 11.52 12.37 -17.42
C VAL A 60 12.89 12.95 -17.10
N GLY A 61 13.82 12.14 -16.57
CA GLY A 61 15.20 12.54 -16.27
C GLY A 61 15.39 13.33 -14.96
N CYS A 62 14.35 13.47 -14.12
CA CYS A 62 14.43 14.16 -12.83
C CYS A 62 14.97 13.29 -11.69
N VAL A 63 15.10 11.97 -11.88
CA VAL A 63 15.58 11.04 -10.87
C VAL A 63 16.79 10.26 -11.38
N SER A 64 17.80 10.07 -10.52
CA SER A 64 18.98 9.28 -10.86
C SER A 64 18.65 7.79 -11.04
N SER A 65 19.45 7.11 -11.86
CA SER A 65 19.37 5.66 -12.03
C SER A 65 19.53 4.90 -10.72
N GLU A 66 20.44 5.36 -9.84
CA GLU A 66 20.66 4.78 -8.51
C GLU A 66 19.38 4.78 -7.66
N ARG A 67 18.69 5.91 -7.58
CA ARG A 67 17.44 6.02 -6.80
C ARG A 67 16.32 5.20 -7.41
N TYR A 68 16.24 5.14 -8.74
CA TYR A 68 15.29 4.29 -9.45
C TYR A 68 15.51 2.80 -9.15
N VAL A 69 16.76 2.32 -9.27
CA VAL A 69 17.13 0.94 -8.97
C VAL A 69 16.82 0.59 -7.51
N LYS A 70 17.16 1.47 -6.56
CA LYS A 70 16.82 1.26 -5.14
C LYS A 70 15.32 1.10 -4.92
N THR A 71 14.52 1.97 -5.54
CA THR A 71 13.05 1.92 -5.43
C THR A 71 12.50 0.63 -6.03
N LYS A 72 13.04 0.20 -7.19
CA LYS A 72 12.66 -1.05 -7.85
C LYS A 72 12.95 -2.27 -6.98
N ASN A 73 14.12 -2.30 -6.33
CA ASN A 73 14.51 -3.40 -5.44
C ASN A 73 13.59 -3.48 -4.21
N ILE A 74 13.27 -2.34 -3.59
CA ILE A 74 12.32 -2.29 -2.47
C ILE A 74 10.96 -2.84 -2.90
N LYS A 75 10.45 -2.40 -4.06
CA LYS A 75 9.18 -2.88 -4.61
C LYS A 75 9.20 -4.41 -4.80
N GLN A 76 10.25 -4.94 -5.41
CA GLN A 76 10.39 -6.39 -5.63
C GLN A 76 10.38 -7.15 -4.31
N SER A 77 11.19 -6.74 -3.32
CA SER A 77 11.22 -7.41 -2.01
C SER A 77 9.87 -7.37 -1.29
N MET A 78 9.08 -6.31 -1.48
CA MET A 78 7.72 -6.24 -0.95
C MET A 78 6.77 -7.22 -1.66
N GLU A 79 6.85 -7.33 -2.99
CA GLU A 79 6.05 -8.28 -3.78
C GLU A 79 6.39 -9.73 -3.38
N ASP A 80 7.67 -10.06 -3.26
CA ASP A 80 8.14 -11.39 -2.82
C ASP A 80 7.65 -11.72 -1.39
N ALA A 81 7.69 -10.75 -0.48
CA ALA A 81 7.21 -10.93 0.89
C ALA A 81 5.69 -11.14 0.93
N LEU A 82 4.92 -10.44 0.10
CA LEU A 82 3.47 -10.61 0.00
C LEU A 82 3.12 -11.99 -0.57
N GLU A 83 3.83 -12.44 -1.61
CA GLU A 83 3.67 -13.78 -2.17
C GLU A 83 3.94 -14.86 -1.11
N LEU A 84 5.02 -14.73 -0.35
CA LEU A 84 5.34 -15.62 0.76
C LEU A 84 4.21 -15.64 1.81
N CYS A 85 3.74 -14.47 2.25
CA CYS A 85 2.65 -14.37 3.22
C CYS A 85 1.37 -15.05 2.73
N ASN A 86 1.04 -14.91 1.45
CA ASN A 86 -0.16 -15.51 0.85
C ASN A 86 -0.03 -17.03 0.67
N SER A 87 1.20 -17.53 0.47
CA SER A 87 1.46 -18.98 0.36
C SER A 87 1.29 -19.72 1.68
N ILE A 88 1.45 -19.01 2.81
CA ILE A 88 1.39 -19.60 4.14
C ILE A 88 -0.04 -19.57 4.65
N SER A 89 -0.71 -20.72 4.60
CA SER A 89 -2.02 -20.92 5.23
C SER A 89 -1.97 -22.16 6.12
N TYR A 90 -2.12 -21.95 7.42
CA TYR A 90 -2.21 -23.02 8.41
C TYR A 90 -3.57 -23.03 9.11
N PRO A 91 -4.08 -24.22 9.49
CA PRO A 91 -5.28 -24.30 10.31
C PRO A 91 -5.03 -23.71 11.71
N VAL A 92 -6.11 -23.26 12.35
CA VAL A 92 -6.06 -22.56 13.66
C VAL A 92 -5.35 -23.37 14.74
N CYS A 93 -5.43 -24.71 14.71
CA CYS A 93 -4.71 -25.57 15.66
C CYS A 93 -3.18 -25.43 15.52
N THR A 94 -2.66 -25.39 14.30
CA THR A 94 -1.25 -25.19 14.01
C THR A 94 -0.79 -23.80 14.44
N TRP A 95 -1.57 -22.75 14.15
CA TRP A 95 -1.26 -21.40 14.63
C TRP A 95 -1.27 -21.31 16.16
N ARG A 96 -2.23 -21.96 16.83
CA ARG A 96 -2.30 -21.99 18.30
C ARG A 96 -1.06 -22.64 18.91
N GLN A 97 -0.56 -23.72 18.30
CA GLN A 97 0.66 -24.40 18.72
C GLN A 97 1.90 -23.52 18.49
N ILE A 98 2.03 -22.92 17.31
CA ILE A 98 3.15 -22.03 16.95
C ILE A 98 3.20 -20.80 17.88
N LEU A 99 2.04 -20.17 18.11
CA LEU A 99 1.90 -18.97 18.95
C LEU A 99 1.83 -19.29 20.46
N LYS A 100 1.94 -20.57 20.85
CA LYS A 100 1.88 -21.04 22.25
C LYS A 100 0.65 -20.52 23.01
N MET A 101 -0.49 -20.46 22.33
CA MET A 101 -1.76 -20.01 22.92
C MET A 101 -2.41 -21.14 23.74
N SER A 102 -3.09 -20.80 24.83
CA SER A 102 -3.79 -21.76 25.69
C SER A 102 -4.86 -22.56 24.93
N PRO A 103 -5.21 -23.80 25.33
CA PRO A 103 -6.23 -24.60 24.66
C PRO A 103 -7.59 -23.87 24.64
N SER A 104 -8.30 -23.93 23.51
CA SER A 104 -9.70 -23.46 23.47
C SER A 104 -10.60 -24.48 24.17
N PRO A 105 -11.49 -24.07 25.09
CA PRO A 105 -12.39 -24.98 25.80
C PRO A 105 -13.38 -25.73 24.88
N ASN A 106 -13.51 -25.35 23.61
CA ASN A 106 -14.47 -25.95 22.68
C ASN A 106 -13.93 -27.07 21.76
N THR A 107 -12.77 -27.67 22.08
CA THR A 107 -12.22 -28.78 21.25
C THR A 107 -12.64 -30.17 21.76
N GLU A 108 -13.26 -30.28 22.95
CA GLU A 108 -13.63 -31.58 23.55
C GLU A 108 -15.05 -32.08 23.22
N GLN A 109 -15.83 -31.40 22.37
CA GLN A 109 -17.19 -31.85 22.03
C GLN A 109 -17.39 -32.13 20.53
N LYS A 110 -16.50 -32.89 19.88
CA LYS A 110 -16.81 -33.50 18.56
C LYS A 110 -16.15 -34.88 18.33
N ASN A 111 -15.94 -35.68 19.37
CA ASN A 111 -15.58 -37.12 19.22
C ASN A 111 -16.53 -38.04 20.01
N GLY A 112 -17.81 -37.68 20.12
CA GLY A 112 -18.78 -38.40 20.95
C GLY A 112 -20.02 -38.95 20.24
N ASN A 113 -20.12 -38.94 18.90
CA ASN A 113 -21.31 -39.49 18.22
C ASN A 113 -21.11 -39.74 16.71
N ARG A 114 -20.38 -40.79 16.33
CA ARG A 114 -20.45 -41.37 14.97
C ARG A 114 -20.51 -42.89 14.88
N TYR A 115 -20.61 -43.61 16.01
CA TYR A 115 -20.80 -45.07 16.01
C TYR A 115 -21.84 -45.47 17.06
N ALA A 116 -23.12 -45.15 16.82
CA ALA A 116 -24.24 -45.70 17.58
C ALA A 116 -25.56 -45.53 16.80
N PHE A 117 -25.62 -46.11 15.61
CA PHE A 117 -26.89 -46.55 14.99
C PHE A 117 -26.58 -47.81 14.18
N SER A 118 -26.55 -48.93 14.91
CA SER A 118 -26.85 -50.29 14.45
C SER A 118 -28.09 -50.74 15.22
#